data_AF-A0A7W1ZSU9-F1
#
_entry.id   AF-A0A7W1ZSU9-F1
#
_cell.length_a   1.000
_cell.length_b   1.000
_cell.length_c   1.000
_cell.angle_alpha   90.00
_cell.angle_beta   90.00
_cell.angle_gamma   90.00
#
_symmetry.space_group_name_H-M   'P 1'
#
loop_
_entity.id
_entity.type
_entity.pdbx_description
1 polymer ?
#
loop_
_entity_poly.entity_id
_entity_poly.type
_entity_poly.pdbx_seq_one_letter_code
_entity_poly.pdbx_strand_id
1 'polypeptide(L)'
;MLRDVTTCRAVNDEFPDPNEPIEYPIDGVLDLHGFNPKEIKNLVPDYLRECQKRGILSVRVIHGKGIGNLRRTVHSLLSKMPEVISVAQASAEMGHWGATIVQLRPEGN
;
A
#
# COMPACT_ATOMS: atom_id res chain seq x y z
N MET A 1 -13.63 -10.96 24.12
CA MET A 1 -14.38 -11.52 22.99
C MET A 1 -14.23 -10.54 21.85
N LEU A 2 -13.51 -10.96 20.82
CA LEU A 2 -12.90 -10.12 19.78
C LEU A 2 -13.96 -9.39 18.96
N ARG A 3 -13.72 -8.11 18.66
CA ARG A 3 -14.45 -7.36 17.64
C ARG A 3 -13.51 -7.22 16.45
N ASP A 4 -13.83 -7.97 15.40
CA ASP A 4 -13.19 -7.90 14.10
C ASP A 4 -13.40 -6.51 13.49
N VAL A 5 -12.30 -5.80 13.23
CA VAL A 5 -12.27 -4.50 12.53
C VAL A 5 -11.91 -4.74 11.06
N THR A 6 -12.81 -5.43 10.34
CA THR A 6 -12.63 -5.81 8.92
C THR A 6 -13.47 -4.92 8.02
N THR A 7 -13.36 -3.60 8.12
CA THR A 7 -14.16 -2.73 7.26
C THR A 7 -13.37 -1.55 6.77
N CYS A 8 -12.98 -1.66 5.51
CA CYS A 8 -12.94 -0.54 4.59
C CYS A 8 -14.18 -0.66 3.64
N ARG A 9 -15.31 0.03 3.94
CA ARG A 9 -16.47 0.53 3.13
C ARG A 9 -16.38 1.89 2.34
N ALA A 10 -16.30 1.89 1.01
CA ALA A 10 -16.40 3.13 0.21
C ALA A 10 -17.82 3.74 0.04
N VAL A 11 -17.85 5.10 0.12
CA VAL A 11 -18.68 6.18 -0.48
C VAL A 11 -20.21 6.32 -0.24
N ASN A 12 -20.58 7.55 0.16
CA ASN A 12 -21.86 8.22 -0.13
C ASN A 12 -21.56 9.68 -0.57
N ASP A 13 -22.38 10.23 -1.47
CA ASP A 13 -22.26 11.54 -2.16
C ASP A 13 -22.54 12.77 -1.27
N GLU A 14 -22.09 12.75 -0.02
CA GLU A 14 -22.15 13.87 0.92
C GLU A 14 -20.71 14.16 1.34
N PHE A 15 -20.26 15.41 1.26
CA PHE A 15 -18.88 15.80 1.57
C PHE A 15 -18.41 15.10 2.87
N PRO A 16 -17.48 14.13 2.80
CA PRO A 16 -17.18 13.29 3.95
C PRO A 16 -16.65 14.17 5.08
N ASP A 17 -17.07 13.90 6.31
CA ASP A 17 -16.50 14.55 7.49
C ASP A 17 -14.98 14.37 7.41
N PRO A 18 -14.17 15.44 7.55
CA PRO A 18 -12.72 15.34 7.44
C PRO A 18 -12.09 14.42 8.51
N ASN A 19 -12.86 13.99 9.51
CA ASN A 19 -12.47 13.03 10.54
C ASN A 19 -13.03 11.61 10.32
N GLU A 20 -13.85 11.38 9.31
CA GLU A 20 -14.34 10.04 8.97
C GLU A 20 -13.27 9.29 8.15
N PRO A 21 -12.92 8.04 8.50
CA PRO A 21 -11.92 7.29 7.77
C PRO A 21 -12.37 7.10 6.31
N ILE A 22 -11.55 7.62 5.39
CA ILE A 22 -11.74 7.42 3.96
C ILE A 22 -11.31 6.01 3.58
N GLU A 23 -12.00 5.54 2.58
CA GLU A 23 -12.23 4.15 2.32
C GLU A 23 -11.44 3.74 1.09
N TYR A 24 -10.22 3.26 1.36
CA TYR A 24 -9.24 3.07 0.30
C TYR A 24 -9.38 1.66 -0.32
N PRO A 25 -9.52 1.54 -1.65
CA PRO A 25 -9.69 0.25 -2.30
C PRO A 25 -8.43 -0.63 -2.12
N ILE A 26 -8.64 -1.87 -1.69
CA ILE A 26 -7.59 -2.88 -1.59
C ILE A 26 -7.64 -3.75 -2.86
N ASP A 27 -7.14 -3.19 -3.96
CA ASP A 27 -7.10 -3.80 -5.30
C ASP A 27 -5.68 -4.17 -5.75
N GLY A 28 -4.69 -3.97 -4.88
CA GLY A 28 -3.28 -4.20 -5.16
C GLY A 28 -2.56 -2.98 -5.74
N VAL A 29 -3.17 -1.80 -5.78
CA VAL A 29 -2.53 -0.55 -6.18
C VAL A 29 -2.62 0.50 -5.07
N LEU A 30 -1.46 0.86 -4.51
CA LEU A 30 -1.34 1.90 -3.49
C LEU A 30 -0.63 3.12 -4.07
N ASP A 31 -1.33 4.24 -4.21
CA ASP A 31 -0.74 5.51 -4.64
C ASP A 31 -0.45 6.42 -3.45
N LEU A 32 0.81 6.81 -3.30
CA LEU A 32 1.30 7.59 -2.18
C LEU A 32 1.37 9.10 -2.45
N HIS A 33 0.98 9.59 -3.64
CA HIS A 33 1.14 11.01 -3.99
C HIS A 33 0.39 11.98 -3.05
N GLY A 34 -0.71 11.52 -2.46
CA GLY A 34 -1.61 12.36 -1.64
C GLY A 34 -1.33 12.27 -0.15
N PHE A 35 -0.44 11.38 0.28
CA PHE A 35 -0.27 11.06 1.69
C PHE A 35 0.89 11.83 2.32
N ASN A 36 0.71 12.21 3.59
CA ASN A 36 1.78 12.80 4.37
C ASN A 36 2.86 11.73 4.64
N PRO A 37 4.17 12.07 4.59
CA PRO A 37 5.24 11.15 4.96
C PRO A 37 5.09 10.46 6.33
N LYS A 38 4.38 11.09 7.28
CA LYS A 38 4.07 10.50 8.58
C LYS A 38 3.08 9.34 8.49
N GLU A 39 2.10 9.43 7.61
CA GLU A 39 1.04 8.43 7.41
C GLU A 39 1.59 7.20 6.68
N ILE A 40 2.50 7.41 5.73
CA ILE A 40 3.12 6.37 4.90
C ILE A 40 3.74 5.25 5.73
N LYS A 41 4.30 5.57 6.91
CA LYS A 41 4.93 4.59 7.81
C LYS A 41 3.96 3.51 8.31
N ASN A 42 2.70 3.87 8.50
CA ASN A 42 1.66 2.95 8.96
C ASN A 42 0.85 2.42 7.77
N LEU A 43 0.54 3.30 6.81
CA LEU A 43 -0.26 2.98 5.64
C LEU A 43 0.31 1.84 4.79
N VAL A 44 1.62 1.87 4.48
CA VAL A 44 2.21 0.85 3.60
C VAL A 44 2.14 -0.54 4.22
N PRO A 45 2.58 -0.76 5.49
CA PRO A 45 2.42 -2.06 6.13
C PRO A 45 0.96 -2.51 6.22
N ASP A 46 0.05 -1.63 6.60
CA ASP A 46 -1.36 -2.00 6.81
C ASP A 46 -2.03 -2.38 5.49
N TYR A 47 -1.79 -1.62 4.42
CA TYR A 47 -2.29 -1.94 3.08
C TYR A 47 -1.78 -3.29 2.57
N LEU A 48 -0.48 -3.58 2.76
CA LEU A 48 0.11 -4.86 2.33
C LEU A 48 -0.45 -6.05 3.11
N ARG A 49 -0.70 -5.92 4.41
CA ARG A 49 -1.37 -6.97 5.19
C ARG A 49 -2.80 -7.20 4.72
N GLU A 50 -3.55 -6.15 4.42
CA GLU A 50 -4.90 -6.30 3.88
C GLU A 50 -4.91 -6.92 2.48
N CYS A 51 -3.93 -6.58 1.63
CA CYS A 51 -3.71 -7.28 0.36
C CYS A 51 -3.43 -8.77 0.57
N GLN A 52 -2.52 -9.10 1.50
CA GLN A 52 -2.14 -10.47 1.84
C GLN A 52 -3.36 -11.31 2.27
N LYS A 53 -4.16 -10.79 3.21
CA LYS A 53 -5.39 -11.45 3.69
C LYS A 53 -6.41 -11.71 2.57
N ARG A 54 -6.45 -10.83 1.56
CA ARG A 54 -7.33 -10.96 0.39
C ARG A 54 -6.74 -11.83 -0.72
N GLY A 55 -5.53 -12.38 -0.54
CA GLY A 55 -4.83 -13.14 -1.57
C GLY A 55 -4.29 -12.28 -2.72
N ILE A 56 -4.22 -10.97 -2.54
CA ILE A 56 -3.61 -10.04 -3.50
C ILE A 56 -2.11 -10.01 -3.21
N LEU A 57 -1.37 -10.93 -3.84
CA LEU A 57 0.04 -11.16 -3.50
C LEU A 57 1.03 -10.32 -4.32
N SER A 58 0.57 -9.68 -5.39
CA SER A 58 1.38 -8.78 -6.21
C SER A 58 0.83 -7.37 -6.09
N VAL A 59 1.53 -6.51 -5.35
CA VAL A 59 1.09 -5.15 -5.03
C VAL A 59 1.98 -4.12 -5.73
N ARG A 60 1.37 -3.11 -6.33
CA ARG A 60 2.04 -1.96 -6.94
C ARG A 60 1.95 -0.75 -6.01
N VAL A 61 3.09 -0.32 -5.49
CA VAL A 61 3.21 0.89 -4.66
C VAL A 61 3.75 2.04 -5.50
N ILE A 62 2.92 3.04 -5.79
CA ILE A 62 3.26 4.21 -6.59
C ILE A 62 3.75 5.31 -5.64
N HIS A 63 4.99 5.74 -5.81
CA HIS A 63 5.64 6.77 -4.99
C HIS A 63 6.09 8.00 -5.81
N GLY A 64 5.76 8.03 -7.11
CA GLY A 64 6.12 9.10 -8.03
C GLY A 64 7.61 9.14 -8.40
N LYS A 65 7.95 9.95 -9.42
CA LYS A 65 9.31 10.07 -9.95
C LYS A 65 10.26 10.79 -8.99
N GLY A 66 9.89 12.01 -8.57
CA GLY A 66 10.57 12.83 -7.56
C GLY A 66 12.11 12.81 -7.57
N ILE A 67 12.72 13.17 -6.44
CA ILE A 67 14.16 12.95 -6.17
C ILE A 67 14.42 11.61 -5.45
N GLY A 68 13.41 10.73 -5.38
CA GLY A 68 13.52 9.40 -4.78
C GLY A 68 13.43 9.33 -3.24
N ASN A 69 13.03 10.40 -2.55
CA ASN A 69 12.83 10.36 -1.09
C ASN A 69 11.77 9.33 -0.70
N LEU A 70 10.61 9.37 -1.35
CA LEU A 70 9.50 8.47 -1.03
C LEU A 70 9.84 7.02 -1.39
N ARG A 71 10.50 6.80 -2.53
CA ARG A 71 11.08 5.49 -2.90
C ARG A 71 11.94 4.92 -1.77
N ARG A 72 12.89 5.70 -1.24
CA ARG A 72 13.77 5.25 -0.15
C ARG A 72 13.00 4.91 1.12
N THR A 73 12.00 5.72 1.47
CA THR A 73 11.11 5.42 2.60
C THR A 73 10.37 4.10 2.39
N VAL A 74 9.73 3.90 1.24
CA VAL A 74 9.02 2.66 0.91
C VAL A 74 9.95 1.46 0.98
N HIS A 75 11.11 1.51 0.31
CA HIS A 75 12.07 0.40 0.35
C HIS A 75 12.60 0.10 1.76
N SER A 76 12.78 1.12 2.61
CA SER A 76 13.20 0.94 4.01
C SER A 76 12.12 0.30 4.88
N LEU A 77 10.84 0.53 4.57
CA LEU A 77 9.73 -0.15 5.23
C LEU A 77 9.67 -1.61 4.77
N LEU A 78 9.66 -1.85 3.45
CA LEU A 78 9.57 -3.18 2.85
C LEU A 78 10.70 -4.10 3.31
N SER A 79 11.93 -3.59 3.47
CA SER A 79 13.08 -4.41 3.91
C SER A 79 12.94 -4.97 5.33
N LYS A 80 11.97 -4.50 6.12
CA LYS A 80 11.73 -4.93 7.50
C LYS A 80 10.52 -5.87 7.62
N MET A 81 9.83 -6.13 6.51
CA MET A 81 8.58 -6.89 6.48
C MET A 81 8.85 -8.35 6.08
N PRO A 82 8.76 -9.33 7.00
CA PRO A 82 9.03 -10.74 6.70
C PRO A 82 8.05 -11.35 5.70
N GLU A 83 6.86 -10.78 5.54
CA GLU A 83 5.86 -11.18 4.56
C GLU A 83 6.23 -10.80 3.12
N VAL A 84 7.20 -9.91 2.90
CA VAL A 84 7.66 -9.51 1.56
C VAL A 84 8.69 -10.50 1.03
N ILE A 85 8.36 -11.16 -0.08
CA ILE A 85 9.24 -12.12 -0.78
C ILE A 85 10.25 -11.39 -1.64
N SER A 86 9.79 -10.41 -2.43
CA SER A 86 10.64 -9.69 -3.36
C SER A 86 10.11 -8.30 -3.67
N VAL A 87 11.04 -7.44 -4.08
CA VAL A 87 10.78 -6.07 -4.45
C VAL A 87 11.46 -5.79 -5.79
N ALA A 88 10.68 -5.33 -6.77
CA ALA A 88 11.19 -4.95 -8.08
C ALA A 88 10.75 -3.52 -8.42
N GLN A 89 11.57 -2.80 -9.17
CA GLN A 89 11.11 -1.56 -9.79
C GLN A 89 10.26 -1.93 -11.01
N ALA A 90 9.15 -1.21 -11.22
CA ALA A 90 8.39 -1.36 -12.47
C ALA A 90 9.32 -1.03 -13.66
N SER A 91 9.41 -1.96 -14.63
CA SER A 91 10.31 -1.85 -15.78
C SER A 91 9.96 -0.66 -16.69
N ALA A 92 10.89 -0.28 -17.56
CA ALA A 92 10.71 0.77 -18.57
C ALA A 92 9.48 0.55 -19.45
N GLU A 93 9.19 -0.71 -19.80
CA GLU A 93 8.07 -1.11 -20.65
C GLU A 93 6.72 -1.06 -19.94
N MET A 94 6.70 -1.07 -18.61
CA MET A 94 5.51 -0.88 -17.76
C MET A 94 5.29 0.59 -17.36
N GLY A 95 5.93 1.50 -18.10
CA GLY A 95 5.96 2.93 -17.84
C GLY A 95 6.74 3.24 -16.56
N HIS A 96 7.87 3.92 -16.70
CA HIS A 96 8.58 4.49 -15.55
C HIS A 96 7.68 5.50 -14.82
N TRP A 97 6.86 5.06 -13.86
CA TRP A 97 5.96 5.92 -13.09
C TRP A 97 6.44 6.20 -11.67
N GLY A 98 7.62 5.68 -11.29
CA GLY A 98 8.07 5.73 -9.90
C GLY A 98 7.20 4.82 -9.04
N ALA A 99 7.24 3.53 -9.34
CA ALA A 99 6.50 2.53 -8.62
C ALA A 99 7.38 1.32 -8.30
N THR A 100 7.05 0.69 -7.18
CA THR A 100 7.67 -0.52 -6.66
C THR A 100 6.64 -1.65 -6.71
N ILE A 101 7.01 -2.76 -7.35
CA ILE A 101 6.24 -4.00 -7.32
C ILE A 101 6.72 -4.82 -6.11
N VAL A 102 5.78 -5.21 -5.27
CA VAL A 102 5.98 -5.99 -4.05
C VAL A 102 5.32 -7.34 -4.23
N GLN A 103 6.09 -8.41 -4.05
CA GLN A 103 5.54 -9.77 -3.96
C GLN A 103 5.43 -10.19 -2.51
N LEU A 104 4.24 -10.62 -2.09
CA LEU A 104 3.92 -11.04 -0.74
C LEU A 104 3.84 -12.57 -0.64
N ARG A 105 4.18 -13.09 0.52
CA ARG A 105 3.90 -14.48 0.89
C ARG A 105 2.40 -14.66 1.10
N PRO A 106 1.79 -15.77 0.65
CA PRO A 106 0.43 -16.12 1.07
C PRO A 106 0.30 -16.17 2.60
N GLU A 107 -0.89 -15.85 3.12
CA GLU A 107 -1.18 -16.04 4.55
C GLU A 107 -1.24 -17.55 4.85
N GLY A 108 -0.43 -18.03 5.82
CA GLY A 108 -0.46 -19.43 6.27
C GLY A 108 0.65 -20.35 5.74
N ASN A 109 1.92 -19.98 5.95
CA ASN A 109 3.03 -20.92 5.88
C ASN A 109 3.77 -21.03 7.21
#